data_AF-A0A3E0TNG3-F1
#
_entry.id   AF-A0A3E0TNG3-F1
#
_cell.length_a   1.000
_cell.length_b   1.000
_cell.length_c   1.000
_cell.angle_alpha   90.00
_cell.angle_beta   90.00
_cell.angle_gamma   90.00
#
_symmetry.space_group_name_H-M   'P 1'
#
loop_
_entity.id
_entity.type
_entity.pdbx_description
1 polymer ?
#
loop_
_entity_poly.entity_id
_entity_poly.type
_entity_poly.pdbx_seq_one_letter_code
_entity_poly.pdbx_strand_id
1 'polypeptide(L)'
;MEDRRARNVKLLTHRIAEFIEAFNIEGCNLLLEQRLELLADIQNEVAANPKDEALAAEFHDLLIWLEQQDAQPQDKVVELKAKYQLKLSKQKKANVAIKQYTSL
;
A
#
# COMPACT_ATOMS: atom_id res chain seq x y z
N MET A 1 -1.59 -11.22 23.53
CA MET A 1 -0.88 -9.92 23.50
C MET A 1 -0.51 -9.74 22.04
N GLU A 2 -1.17 -8.86 21.28
CA GLU A 2 -1.00 -8.83 19.82
C GLU A 2 0.49 -8.60 19.45
N ASP A 3 1.10 -9.50 18.66
CA ASP A 3 2.53 -9.40 18.30
C ASP A 3 2.80 -8.01 17.71
N ARG A 4 3.86 -7.36 18.23
CA ARG A 4 4.32 -6.05 17.76
C ARG A 4 4.56 -6.04 16.25
N ARG A 5 5.00 -7.15 15.67
CA ARG A 5 5.26 -7.27 14.23
C ARG A 5 3.98 -7.39 13.42
N ALA A 6 3.00 -8.19 13.86
CA ALA A 6 1.69 -8.26 13.21
C ALA A 6 1.00 -6.89 13.20
N ARG A 7 1.11 -6.12 14.28
CA ARG A 7 0.63 -4.72 14.34
C ARG A 7 1.36 -3.81 13.35
N ASN A 8 2.68 -3.97 13.21
CA ASN A 8 3.46 -3.20 12.25
C ASN A 8 3.07 -3.52 10.79
N VAL A 9 2.77 -4.79 10.47
CA VAL A 9 2.24 -5.18 9.15
C VAL A 9 0.92 -4.45 8.86
N LYS A 10 -0.02 -4.43 9.81
CA LYS A 10 -1.29 -3.71 9.66
C LYS A 10 -1.07 -2.20 9.46
N LEU A 11 -0.14 -1.60 10.21
CA LEU A 11 0.22 -0.18 10.06
C LEU A 11 0.80 0.12 8.67
N LEU A 12 1.70 -0.73 8.18
CA LEU A 12 2.26 -0.59 6.83
C LEU A 12 1.16 -0.66 5.76
N THR A 13 0.23 -1.61 5.88
CA THR A 13 -0.92 -1.72 4.96
C THR A 13 -1.77 -0.47 4.93
N HIS A 14 -2.04 0.16 6.08
CA HIS A 14 -2.76 1.45 6.11
C HIS A 14 -1.96 2.60 5.46
N ARG A 15 -0.65 2.69 5.72
CA ARG A 15 0.20 3.72 5.11
C ARG A 15 0.33 3.56 3.59
N ILE A 16 0.37 2.31 3.11
CA ILE A 16 0.35 2.02 1.67
C ILE A 16 -0.94 2.59 1.05
N ALA A 17 -2.09 2.40 1.70
CA ALA A 17 -3.35 2.97 1.23
C ALA A 17 -3.31 4.51 1.17
N GLU A 18 -2.74 5.18 2.17
CA GLU A 18 -2.54 6.64 2.17
C GLU A 18 -1.64 7.09 1.01
N PHE A 19 -0.57 6.34 0.72
CA PHE A 19 0.36 6.70 -0.35
C PHE A 19 -0.24 6.47 -1.73
N ILE A 20 -1.08 5.45 -1.89
CA ILE A 20 -1.89 5.24 -3.09
C ILE A 20 -2.80 6.45 -3.33
N GLU A 21 -3.47 6.97 -2.30
CA GLU A 21 -4.31 8.17 -2.41
C GLU A 21 -3.51 9.43 -2.79
N ALA A 22 -2.26 9.52 -2.31
CA ALA A 22 -1.34 10.60 -2.63
C ALA A 22 -0.67 10.45 -4.01
N PHE A 23 -0.90 9.36 -4.75
CA PHE A 23 -0.18 8.99 -5.97
C PHE A 23 1.35 8.86 -5.76
N ASN A 24 1.79 8.49 -4.56
CA ASN A 24 3.20 8.32 -4.22
C ASN A 24 3.66 6.87 -4.51
N ILE A 25 3.89 6.55 -5.79
CA ILE A 25 4.23 5.20 -6.23
C ILE A 25 5.56 4.72 -5.62
N GLU A 26 6.58 5.57 -5.58
CA GLU A 26 7.90 5.21 -5.01
C GLU A 26 7.77 4.84 -3.53
N GLY A 27 7.02 5.64 -2.77
CA GLY A 27 6.75 5.33 -1.38
C GLY A 27 5.90 4.07 -1.20
N CYS A 28 4.93 3.80 -2.08
CA CYS A 28 4.17 2.55 -2.04
C CYS A 28 5.08 1.34 -2.20
N ASN A 29 6.00 1.37 -3.17
CA ASN A 29 6.93 0.27 -3.41
C ASN A 29 7.82 0.02 -2.19
N LEU A 30 8.39 1.09 -1.62
CA LEU A 30 9.21 0.99 -0.41
C LEU A 30 8.45 0.35 0.76
N LEU A 31 7.20 0.77 1.00
CA LEU A 31 6.40 0.22 2.09
C LEU A 31 5.93 -1.21 1.83
N LEU A 32 5.68 -1.57 0.57
CA LEU A 32 5.37 -2.95 0.17
C LEU A 32 6.56 -3.89 0.41
N GLU A 33 7.77 -3.47 0.05
CA GLU A 33 9.00 -4.23 0.34
C GLU A 33 9.19 -4.44 1.84
N GLN A 34 9.05 -3.39 2.65
CA GLN A 34 9.12 -3.49 4.11
C GLN A 34 8.06 -4.42 4.70
N ARG A 35 6.83 -4.41 4.13
CA ARG A 35 5.75 -5.32 4.53
C ARG A 35 6.11 -6.78 4.21
N LEU A 36 6.69 -7.04 3.05
CA LEU A 36 7.11 -8.38 2.62
C LEU A 36 8.25 -8.94 3.47
N GLU A 37 9.27 -8.13 3.77
CA GLU A 37 10.37 -8.52 4.65
C GLU A 37 9.84 -8.92 6.04
N LEU A 38 8.95 -8.11 6.60
CA LEU A 38 8.37 -8.39 7.92
C LEU A 38 7.50 -9.65 7.93
N LEU A 39 6.76 -9.92 6.85
CA LEU A 39 5.99 -11.16 6.70
C LEU A 39 6.89 -12.38 6.60
N ALA A 40 8.01 -12.28 5.88
CA ALA A 40 9.00 -13.36 5.78
C ALA A 40 9.63 -13.67 7.16
N ASP A 41 9.94 -12.65 7.95
CA ASP A 41 10.47 -12.82 9.31
C ASP A 41 9.47 -13.55 10.22
N ILE A 42 8.19 -13.17 10.18
CA ILE A 42 7.14 -13.84 10.96
C ILE A 42 6.96 -15.29 10.47
N GLN A 43 6.96 -15.51 9.15
CA GLN A 43 6.86 -16.85 8.58
C GLN A 43 8.00 -17.76 9.05
N ASN A 44 9.23 -17.25 9.06
CA ASN A 44 10.41 -17.99 9.52
C ASN A 44 10.30 -18.39 10.99
N GLU A 45 9.75 -17.53 11.84
CA GLU A 45 9.53 -17.83 13.25
C GLU A 45 8.42 -18.86 13.48
N VAL A 46 7.31 -18.75 12.74
CA VAL A 46 6.24 -19.77 12.75
C VAL A 46 6.83 -21.12 12.35
N ALA A 47 7.66 -21.16 11.30
CA ALA A 47 8.33 -22.37 10.84
C ALA A 47 9.35 -22.92 11.85
N ALA A 48 10.04 -22.05 12.59
CA ALA A 48 10.96 -22.44 13.65
C ALA A 48 10.27 -23.00 14.90
N ASN A 49 8.98 -22.66 15.11
CA ASN A 49 8.20 -23.05 16.28
C ASN A 49 6.93 -23.85 15.90
N PRO A 50 7.05 -25.03 15.27
CA PRO A 50 5.92 -25.77 14.71
C PRO A 50 4.93 -26.32 15.76
N LYS A 51 5.27 -26.23 17.05
CA LYS A 51 4.39 -26.63 18.17
C LYS A 51 3.57 -25.48 18.73
N ASP A 52 3.85 -24.25 18.30
CA ASP A 52 3.12 -23.07 18.73
C ASP A 52 1.93 -22.84 17.79
N GLU A 53 0.84 -23.57 18.06
CA GLU A 53 -0.41 -23.47 17.29
C GLU A 53 -1.04 -22.07 17.38
N ALA A 54 -0.83 -21.35 18.49
CA ALA A 54 -1.35 -20.01 18.67
C ALA A 54 -0.63 -19.02 17.74
N LEU A 55 0.70 -19.08 17.67
CA LEU A 55 1.49 -18.26 16.75
C LEU A 55 1.13 -18.55 15.28
N ALA A 56 0.94 -19.83 14.93
CA ALA A 56 0.53 -20.21 13.58
C ALA A 56 -0.87 -19.68 13.22
N ALA A 57 -1.83 -19.76 14.17
CA ALA A 57 -3.17 -19.23 13.99
C ALA A 57 -3.17 -17.70 13.85
N GLU A 58 -2.43 -16.98 14.69
CA GLU A 58 -2.30 -15.51 14.61
C GLU A 58 -1.71 -15.07 13.26
N PHE A 59 -0.71 -15.78 12.74
CA PHE A 59 -0.15 -15.50 11.42
C PHE A 59 -1.14 -15.79 10.30
N HIS A 60 -1.90 -16.88 10.39
CA HIS A 60 -2.94 -17.20 9.41
C HIS A 60 -4.04 -16.14 9.36
N ASP A 61 -4.53 -15.69 10.52
CA ASP A 61 -5.52 -14.61 10.62
C ASP A 61 -5.01 -13.31 10.02
N LEU A 62 -3.71 -12.99 10.20
CA LEU A 62 -3.07 -11.85 9.58
C LEU A 62 -3.07 -11.94 8.05
N LEU A 63 -2.80 -13.12 7.48
CA LEU A 63 -2.81 -13.34 6.03
C LEU A 63 -4.22 -13.19 5.44
N ILE A 64 -5.25 -13.74 6.10
CA ILE A 64 -6.65 -13.57 5.68
C ILE A 64 -7.02 -12.09 5.69
N TRP A 65 -6.65 -11.36 6.75
CA TRP A 65 -6.91 -9.93 6.84
C TRP A 65 -6.22 -9.15 5.71
N LEU A 66 -4.96 -9.47 5.40
CA LEU A 66 -4.22 -8.85 4.31
C LEU A 66 -4.85 -9.11 2.95
N GLU A 67 -5.27 -10.34 2.68
CA GLU A 67 -5.98 -10.69 1.44
C GLU A 67 -7.23 -9.84 1.27
N GLN A 68 -8.01 -9.64 2.34
CA GLN A 68 -9.18 -8.76 2.30
C GLN A 68 -8.82 -7.29 2.06
N GLN A 69 -7.72 -6.78 2.63
CA GLN A 69 -7.28 -5.40 2.40
C GLN A 69 -6.77 -5.19 0.98
N ASP A 70 -5.96 -6.12 0.47
CA ASP A 70 -5.39 -6.06 -0.87
C ASP A 70 -6.49 -6.28 -1.94
N ALA A 71 -7.59 -6.96 -1.59
CA ALA A 71 -8.78 -7.12 -2.43
C ALA A 71 -9.77 -5.93 -2.39
N GLN A 72 -9.57 -4.93 -1.51
CA GLN A 72 -10.45 -3.75 -1.50
C GLN A 72 -10.41 -2.99 -2.84
N PRO A 73 -11.56 -2.45 -3.29
CA PRO A 73 -12.00 -2.75 -4.65
C PRO A 73 -11.55 -1.75 -5.70
N GLN A 74 -11.55 -2.25 -6.94
CA GLN A 74 -11.58 -1.56 -8.23
C GLN A 74 -12.21 -0.16 -8.25
N ASP A 75 -13.24 0.12 -7.44
CA ASP A 75 -13.90 1.43 -7.39
C ASP A 75 -12.94 2.55 -7.00
N LYS A 76 -12.02 2.28 -6.06
CA LYS A 76 -10.98 3.24 -5.68
C LYS A 76 -9.96 3.43 -6.80
N VAL A 77 -9.67 2.39 -7.58
CA VAL A 77 -8.83 2.48 -8.78
C VAL A 77 -9.51 3.34 -9.86
N VAL A 78 -10.82 3.22 -10.05
CA VAL A 78 -11.58 4.05 -10.98
C VAL A 78 -11.56 5.52 -10.54
N GLU A 79 -11.78 5.79 -9.25
CA GLU A 79 -11.71 7.15 -8.68
C GLU A 79 -10.30 7.76 -8.85
N LEU A 80 -9.25 6.99 -8.55
CA LEU A 80 -7.87 7.43 -8.70
C LEU A 80 -7.51 7.69 -10.17
N LYS A 81 -7.97 6.85 -11.10
CA LYS A 81 -7.82 7.11 -12.55
C LYS A 81 -8.49 8.42 -12.96
N ALA A 82 -9.69 8.70 -12.46
CA ALA A 82 -10.39 9.95 -12.74
C ALA A 82 -9.63 11.18 -12.16
N LYS A 83 -9.17 11.10 -10.91
CA LYS A 83 -8.33 12.14 -10.26
C LYS A 83 -7.04 12.39 -11.04
N TYR A 84 -6.38 11.34 -11.53
CA TYR A 84 -5.17 11.45 -12.34
C TYR A 84 -5.43 12.15 -13.68
N GLN A 85 -6.49 11.77 -14.40
CA GLN A 85 -6.88 12.44 -15.66
C GLN A 85 -7.17 13.93 -15.44
N LEU A 86 -7.83 14.28 -14.33
CA LEU A 86 -8.07 15.67 -13.97
C LEU A 86 -6.74 16.43 -13.77
N LYS A 87 -5.78 15.86 -13.03
CA LYS A 87 -4.47 16.47 -12.79
C LYS A 87 -3.69 16.68 -14.09
N LEU A 88 -3.68 15.67 -14.98
CA LEU A 88 -3.10 15.77 -16.32
C LEU A 88 -3.74 16.90 -17.15
N SER A 89 -5.06 17.03 -17.11
CA SER A 89 -5.76 18.08 -17.85
C SER A 89 -5.38 19.49 -17.37
N LYS A 90 -5.22 19.67 -16.05
CA LYS A 90 -4.77 20.93 -15.44
C LYS A 90 -3.32 21.26 -15.84
N GLN A 91 -2.43 20.27 -15.82
CA GLN A 91 -1.05 20.45 -16.25
C GLN A 91 -0.94 20.81 -17.74
N LYS A 92 -1.73 20.16 -18.61
CA LYS A 92 -1.79 20.51 -20.04
C LYS A 92 -2.22 21.97 -20.24
N LYS A 93 -3.26 22.42 -19.54
CA LYS A 93 -3.72 23.84 -19.59
C LYS A 93 -2.63 24.79 -19.12
N ALA A 94 -1.95 24.49 -18.01
CA ALA A 94 -0.85 25.30 -17.51
C ALA A 94 0.31 25.39 -18.51
N ASN A 95 0.72 24.26 -19.10
CA ASN A 95 1.78 24.23 -20.11
C ASN A 95 1.42 25.02 -21.38
N VAL A 96 0.15 24.98 -21.81
CA VAL A 96 -0.33 25.82 -22.93
C VAL A 96 -0.24 27.30 -22.58
N ALA A 97 -0.69 27.70 -21.38
CA ALA A 97 -0.61 29.09 -20.94
C ALA A 97 0.84 29.57 -20.82
N ILE A 98 1.74 28.75 -20.26
CA ILE A 98 3.18 29.06 -20.19
C ILE A 98 3.75 29.26 -21.60
N LYS A 99 3.46 28.36 -22.54
CA LYS A 99 3.92 28.50 -23.93
C LYS A 99 3.43 29.79 -24.57
N GLN A 100 2.18 30.18 -24.35
CA GLN A 100 1.63 31.45 -24.86
C GLN A 100 2.33 32.67 -24.26
N TYR A 101 2.71 32.61 -22.98
CA TYR A 101 3.46 33.69 -22.33
C TYR A 101 4.92 33.79 -22.77
N THR A 102 5.59 32.66 -23.05
CA THR A 102 7.01 32.65 -23.49
C THR A 102 7.20 32.81 -24.99
N SER A 103 6.12 32.82 -25.78
CA SER A 103 6.16 33.13 -27.23
C SER A 103 5.74 34.57 -27.56
N LEU A 104 5.52 35.40 -26.53
CA LEU A 104 5.51 36.86 -26.59
C LEU A 104 6.93 37.40 -26.41
#